data_AF-A0A1J1IAH1-F1
#
_entry.id   AF-A0A1J1IAH1-F1
#
_cell.length_a   1.000
_cell.length_b   1.000
_cell.length_c   1.000
_cell.angle_alpha   90.00
_cell.angle_beta   90.00
_cell.angle_gamma   90.00
#
_symmetry.space_group_name_H-M   'P 1'
#
loop_
_entity.id
_entity.type
_entity.pdbx_description
1 polymer ?
#
loop_
_entity_poly.entity_id
_entity_poly.type
_entity_poly.pdbx_seq_one_letter_code
_entity_poly.pdbx_strand_id
1 'polypeptide(L)'
;MNLDCTFITFVPYYHWKKEYYTCSIRSSSITKPNTIIQTINGVHDPGSSDKDVEAINFEGTTVKYFPQGLDEIFPNLKAVFIENCGLKSITQRDLMGLENIEMLRCDNNKITSLPNNLFQNMNKLIEISFNGNDLQFMSSEVLRPILKNGLKSIDFSGNRSINAAYWESDNLVHLSYNNR
;
A
#
# COMPACT_ATOMS: atom_id res chain seq x y z
N MET A 1 7.52 17.24 -5.60
CA MET A 1 7.88 16.45 -6.81
C MET A 1 6.62 16.27 -7.62
N ASN A 2 6.75 16.22 -8.94
CA ASN A 2 5.64 15.97 -9.85
C ASN A 2 5.63 14.49 -10.21
N LEU A 3 4.46 13.87 -10.28
CA LEU A 3 4.30 12.49 -10.75
C LEU A 3 3.63 12.48 -12.11
N ASP A 4 4.20 11.70 -13.03
CA ASP A 4 3.59 11.45 -14.33
C ASP A 4 2.69 10.21 -14.23
N CYS A 5 1.37 10.42 -14.34
CA CYS A 5 0.33 9.41 -14.27
C CYS A 5 -0.23 9.11 -15.66
N THR A 6 -0.44 7.82 -15.93
CA THR A 6 -1.43 7.38 -16.91
C THR A 6 -2.69 6.98 -16.14
N PHE A 7 -3.82 7.60 -16.45
CA PHE A 7 -5.08 7.30 -15.79
C PHE A 7 -5.76 6.12 -16.49
N ILE A 8 -6.10 5.10 -15.70
CA ILE A 8 -6.78 3.90 -16.18
C ILE A 8 -7.74 3.40 -15.10
N THR A 9 -8.83 2.77 -15.54
CA THR A 9 -9.63 1.91 -14.67
C THR A 9 -9.06 0.51 -14.74
N PHE A 10 -8.59 -0.03 -13.62
CA PHE A 10 -8.12 -1.42 -13.58
C PHE A 10 -8.63 -2.13 -12.33
N VAL A 11 -8.77 -3.44 -12.47
CA VAL A 11 -9.10 -4.35 -11.39
C VAL A 11 -7.80 -4.96 -10.92
N PRO A 12 -7.37 -4.75 -9.66
CA PRO A 12 -6.23 -5.46 -9.13
C PRO A 12 -6.53 -6.96 -9.26
N TYR A 13 -5.57 -7.73 -9.77
CA TYR A 13 -5.65 -9.18 -9.67
C TYR A 13 -5.90 -9.54 -8.19
N TYR A 14 -6.69 -10.57 -7.89
CA TYR A 14 -7.11 -11.07 -6.55
C TYR A 14 -8.54 -10.70 -6.07
N HIS A 15 -8.81 -11.05 -4.80
CA HIS A 15 -10.06 -11.62 -4.28
C HIS A 15 -11.33 -10.74 -4.37
N TRP A 16 -11.22 -9.45 -4.69
CA TRP A 16 -12.32 -8.50 -4.51
C TRP A 16 -12.90 -7.88 -5.78
N LYS A 17 -12.36 -8.18 -6.98
CA LYS A 17 -12.83 -7.69 -8.31
C LYS A 17 -13.34 -6.23 -8.33
N LYS A 18 -12.78 -5.35 -7.49
CA LYS A 18 -13.17 -3.95 -7.39
C LYS A 18 -12.37 -3.15 -8.42
N GLU A 19 -13.08 -2.36 -9.22
CA GLU A 19 -12.45 -1.45 -10.16
C GLU A 19 -12.10 -0.15 -9.44
N TYR A 20 -10.93 0.41 -9.73
CA TYR A 20 -10.50 1.70 -9.22
C TYR A 20 -10.10 2.61 -10.37
N TYR A 21 -10.55 3.86 -10.37
CA TYR A 21 -9.96 4.88 -11.22
C TYR A 21 -8.57 5.22 -10.67
N THR A 22 -7.53 4.95 -11.45
CA THR A 22 -6.16 4.80 -10.94
C THR A 22 -5.19 5.74 -11.64
N CYS A 23 -4.34 6.42 -10.87
CA CYS A 23 -3.07 6.96 -11.37
C CYS A 23 -2.02 5.84 -11.43
N SER A 24 -1.65 5.40 -12.64
CA SER A 24 -0.58 4.43 -12.87
C SER A 24 0.73 5.13 -13.23
N ILE A 25 1.80 4.82 -12.50
CA ILE A 25 3.09 5.50 -12.56
C ILE A 25 4.17 4.50 -12.97
N ARG A 26 4.80 4.75 -14.12
CA ARG A 26 5.85 3.89 -14.69
C ARG A 26 7.18 4.60 -14.97
N SER A 27 7.20 5.94 -14.95
CA SER A 27 8.38 6.75 -15.29
C SER A 27 8.92 7.59 -14.12
N SER A 28 8.08 7.89 -13.12
CA SER A 28 8.48 8.74 -11.99
C SER A 28 9.12 7.90 -10.88
N SER A 29 10.32 8.27 -10.44
CA SER A 29 11.09 7.57 -9.41
C SER A 29 11.26 8.40 -8.13
N ILE A 30 10.96 7.80 -6.98
CA ILE A 30 11.12 8.38 -5.66
C ILE A 30 12.36 7.80 -4.99
N THR A 31 13.45 8.58 -5.00
CA THR A 31 14.77 8.13 -4.53
C THR A 31 15.29 8.90 -3.33
N LYS A 32 14.55 9.93 -2.88
CA LYS A 32 14.89 10.75 -1.72
C LYS A 32 13.85 10.56 -0.60
N PRO A 33 14.26 10.51 0.67
CA PRO A 33 13.32 10.45 1.79
C PRO A 33 12.47 11.72 1.88
N ASN A 34 11.29 11.62 2.49
CA ASN A 34 10.37 12.75 2.69
C ASN A 34 10.00 13.50 1.40
N THR A 35 9.94 12.79 0.27
CA THR A 35 9.53 13.40 -1.00
C THR A 35 8.04 13.69 -0.96
N ILE A 36 7.68 14.97 -0.91
CA ILE A 36 6.30 15.45 -0.98
C ILE A 36 5.89 15.56 -2.45
N ILE A 37 4.76 14.95 -2.80
CA ILE A 37 4.13 15.09 -4.12
C ILE A 37 3.36 16.40 -4.16
N GLN A 38 3.60 17.21 -5.19
CA GLN A 38 3.02 18.56 -5.30
C GLN A 38 2.00 18.64 -6.42
N THR A 39 2.26 17.97 -7.54
CA THR A 39 1.35 17.99 -8.69
C THR A 39 1.37 16.65 -9.42
N ILE A 40 0.32 16.42 -10.18
CA ILE A 40 0.17 15.28 -11.07
C ILE A 40 0.15 15.77 -12.51
N ASN A 41 0.91 15.10 -13.37
CA ASN A 41 0.86 15.28 -14.81
C ASN A 41 0.13 14.08 -15.40
N GLY A 42 -0.79 14.34 -16.33
CA GLY A 42 -1.52 13.29 -17.04
C GLY A 42 -2.84 13.83 -17.56
N VAL A 43 -3.46 13.10 -18.47
CA VAL A 43 -4.79 13.44 -18.99
C VAL A 43 -5.80 12.46 -18.43
N HIS A 44 -6.77 12.97 -17.67
CA HIS A 44 -7.87 12.18 -17.15
C HIS A 44 -8.88 11.80 -18.23
N ASP A 45 -9.67 10.77 -17.94
CA ASP A 45 -10.89 10.47 -18.68
C ASP A 45 -11.89 11.64 -18.63
N PRO A 46 -12.75 11.82 -19.65
CA PRO A 46 -13.71 12.93 -19.68
C PRO A 46 -14.61 12.97 -18.45
N GLY A 47 -14.62 14.10 -17.76
CA GLY A 47 -15.43 14.32 -16.55
C GLY A 47 -14.77 13.88 -15.25
N SER A 48 -13.57 13.29 -15.31
CA SER A 48 -12.79 12.88 -14.14
C SER A 48 -11.68 13.88 -13.80
N SER A 49 -11.22 13.82 -12.56
CA SER A 49 -10.19 14.67 -11.97
C SER A 49 -9.37 13.89 -10.93
N ASP A 50 -8.34 14.52 -10.35
CA ASP A 50 -7.57 13.95 -9.25
C ASP A 50 -8.46 13.54 -8.05
N LYS A 51 -9.59 14.23 -7.84
CA LYS A 51 -10.54 13.87 -6.76
C LYS A 51 -11.23 12.53 -6.98
N ASP A 52 -11.31 12.07 -8.22
CA ASP A 52 -11.96 10.82 -8.58
C ASP A 52 -10.99 9.64 -8.53
N VAL A 53 -9.69 9.90 -8.33
CA VAL A 53 -8.67 8.86 -8.23
C VAL A 53 -8.83 8.13 -6.89
N GLU A 54 -9.04 6.82 -6.99
CA GLU A 54 -9.23 5.93 -5.84
C GLU A 54 -8.04 5.01 -5.63
N ALA A 55 -7.13 4.89 -6.61
CA ALA A 55 -5.93 4.10 -6.47
C ALA A 55 -4.69 4.75 -7.08
N ILE A 56 -3.54 4.48 -6.47
CA ILE A 56 -2.24 4.81 -7.02
C ILE A 56 -1.43 3.52 -7.19
N ASN A 57 -0.82 3.35 -8.36
CA ASN A 57 -0.05 2.17 -8.68
C ASN A 57 1.33 2.54 -9.22
N PHE A 58 2.38 2.20 -8.47
CA PHE A 58 3.76 2.25 -8.93
C PHE A 58 4.19 0.87 -9.41
N GLU A 59 4.54 0.80 -10.70
CA GLU A 59 4.94 -0.44 -11.35
C GLU A 59 6.18 -0.20 -12.21
N GLY A 60 7.21 -1.02 -12.02
CA GLY A 60 8.41 -0.99 -12.87
C GLY A 60 9.24 0.30 -12.75
N THR A 61 9.03 1.08 -11.69
CA THR A 61 9.80 2.30 -11.36
C THR A 61 10.53 2.15 -10.03
N THR A 62 11.39 3.11 -9.67
CA THR A 62 12.11 3.08 -8.39
C THR A 62 11.38 3.90 -7.33
N VAL A 63 10.89 3.26 -6.27
CA VAL A 63 10.28 3.90 -5.09
C VAL A 63 11.01 3.42 -3.85
N LYS A 64 12.16 4.04 -3.53
CA LYS A 64 12.97 3.68 -2.35
C LYS A 64 12.34 4.16 -1.04
N TYR A 65 11.52 5.21 -1.12
CA TYR A 65 10.86 5.87 0.00
C TYR A 65 9.40 6.12 -0.37
N PHE A 66 8.50 5.98 0.61
CA PHE A 66 7.07 6.19 0.39
C PHE A 66 6.76 7.68 0.12
N PRO A 67 5.93 8.02 -0.88
CA PRO A 67 5.53 9.40 -1.19
C PRO A 67 4.70 10.04 -0.06
N GLN A 68 4.91 11.34 0.19
CA GLN A 68 4.08 12.11 1.12
C GLN A 68 3.12 13.06 0.38
N GLY A 69 2.03 13.47 1.02
CA GLY A 69 1.08 14.44 0.48
C GLY A 69 0.13 13.86 -0.57
N LEU A 70 0.00 12.54 -0.64
CA LEU A 70 -0.95 11.89 -1.56
C LEU A 70 -2.40 12.20 -1.20
N ASP A 71 -2.70 12.43 0.07
CA ASP A 71 -4.01 12.78 0.62
C ASP A 71 -4.49 14.16 0.16
N GLU A 72 -3.58 15.13 0.00
CA GLU A 72 -3.92 16.47 -0.52
C GLU A 72 -4.29 16.42 -2.01
N ILE A 73 -3.65 15.52 -2.77
CA ILE A 73 -3.85 15.37 -4.21
C ILE A 73 -5.04 14.47 -4.53
N PHE A 74 -5.11 13.30 -3.87
CA PHE A 74 -6.09 12.24 -4.09
C PHE A 74 -6.94 12.05 -2.81
N PRO A 75 -7.89 12.94 -2.50
CA PRO A 75 -8.63 12.93 -1.24
C PRO A 75 -9.51 11.69 -1.04
N ASN A 76 -9.82 10.95 -2.11
CA ASN A 76 -10.65 9.74 -2.10
C ASN A 76 -9.83 8.45 -2.30
N LEU A 77 -8.52 8.49 -2.06
CA LEU A 77 -7.63 7.34 -2.23
C LEU A 77 -8.05 6.19 -1.31
N LYS A 78 -8.24 5.01 -1.91
CA LYS A 78 -8.64 3.76 -1.26
C LYS A 78 -7.60 2.66 -1.42
N ALA A 79 -6.72 2.74 -2.41
CA ALA A 79 -5.72 1.71 -2.65
C ALA A 79 -4.35 2.28 -3.01
N VAL A 80 -3.30 1.67 -2.46
CA VAL A 80 -1.91 1.98 -2.78
C VAL A 80 -1.19 0.69 -3.15
N PHE A 81 -0.65 0.67 -4.36
CA PHE A 81 0.17 -0.42 -4.89
C PHE A 81 1.58 0.11 -5.17
N ILE A 82 2.57 -0.45 -4.48
CA ILE A 82 3.99 -0.20 -4.71
C ILE A 82 4.64 -1.55 -4.87
N GLU A 83 4.66 -2.09 -6.09
CA GLU A 83 5.09 -3.47 -6.34
C GLU A 83 6.38 -3.49 -7.15
N ASN A 84 7.35 -4.31 -6.72
CA ASN A 84 8.64 -4.43 -7.41
C ASN A 84 9.37 -3.09 -7.64
N CYS A 85 9.29 -2.18 -6.66
CA CYS A 85 9.83 -0.81 -6.78
C CYS A 85 11.08 -0.55 -5.91
N GLY A 86 11.51 -1.53 -5.11
CA GLY A 86 12.69 -1.40 -4.24
C GLY A 86 12.44 -0.58 -2.97
N LEU A 87 11.20 -0.52 -2.49
CA LEU A 87 10.83 0.14 -1.24
C LEU A 87 11.57 -0.48 -0.06
N LYS A 88 12.26 0.35 0.73
CA LYS A 88 13.14 -0.12 1.82
C LYS A 88 12.47 -0.13 3.19
N SER A 89 11.54 0.77 3.40
CA SER A 89 10.88 0.95 4.69
C SER A 89 9.54 1.65 4.49
N ILE A 90 8.63 1.40 5.43
CA ILE A 90 7.38 2.13 5.58
C ILE A 90 7.17 2.39 7.07
N THR A 91 6.66 3.58 7.39
CA THR A 91 6.44 4.06 8.75
C THR A 91 5.02 4.57 8.91
N GLN A 92 4.56 4.75 10.16
CA GLN A 92 3.24 5.36 10.41
C GLN A 92 3.12 6.74 9.75
N ARG A 93 4.21 7.54 9.75
CA ARG A 93 4.21 8.87 9.14
C ARG A 93 3.89 8.81 7.65
N ASP A 94 4.39 7.78 6.97
CA ASP A 94 4.16 7.59 5.53
C ASP A 94 2.68 7.34 5.20
N LEU A 95 1.89 6.89 6.18
CA LEU A 95 0.46 6.61 6.03
C LEU A 95 -0.45 7.69 6.65
N MET A 96 0.12 8.77 7.21
CA MET A 96 -0.68 9.87 7.76
C MET A 96 -1.52 10.54 6.67
N GLY A 97 -2.80 10.82 6.96
CA GLY A 97 -3.74 11.39 5.99
C GLY A 97 -4.36 10.35 5.04
N LEU A 98 -3.85 9.12 5.04
CA LEU A 98 -4.31 8.02 4.19
C LEU A 98 -5.22 7.03 4.95
N GLU A 99 -5.91 7.47 6.00
CA GLU A 99 -6.74 6.62 6.86
C GLU A 99 -7.98 6.04 6.13
N ASN A 100 -8.27 6.55 4.92
CA ASN A 100 -9.32 6.04 4.05
C ASN A 100 -8.92 4.79 3.25
N ILE A 101 -7.64 4.41 3.24
CA ILE A 101 -7.15 3.27 2.47
C ILE A 101 -7.82 1.96 2.95
N GLU A 102 -8.31 1.22 1.98
CA GLU A 102 -8.87 -0.12 2.08
C GLU A 102 -7.81 -1.19 1.74
N MET A 103 -6.91 -0.89 0.80
CA MET A 103 -5.92 -1.84 0.29
C MET A 103 -4.51 -1.26 0.22
N LEU A 104 -3.56 -1.90 0.90
CA LEU A 104 -2.14 -1.53 0.84
C LEU A 104 -1.31 -2.73 0.41
N ARG A 105 -0.64 -2.62 -0.75
CA ARG A 105 0.27 -3.66 -1.26
C ARG A 105 1.65 -3.10 -1.51
N CYS A 106 2.63 -3.72 -0.89
CA CYS A 106 4.04 -3.36 -0.96
C CYS A 106 4.87 -4.59 -1.36
N ASP A 107 4.40 -5.33 -2.35
CA ASP A 107 4.94 -6.64 -2.70
C ASP A 107 6.28 -6.56 -3.44
N ASN A 108 7.10 -7.61 -3.27
CA ASN A 108 8.39 -7.77 -3.94
C ASN A 108 9.33 -6.56 -3.78
N ASN A 109 9.33 -5.96 -2.59
CA ASN A 109 10.22 -4.86 -2.24
C ASN A 109 11.40 -5.34 -1.37
N LYS A 110 11.98 -4.44 -0.57
CA LYS A 110 13.18 -4.65 0.26
C LYS A 110 12.93 -4.28 1.72
N ILE A 111 11.68 -4.42 2.18
CA ILE A 111 11.29 -4.09 3.56
C ILE A 111 11.77 -5.21 4.49
N THR A 112 12.46 -4.84 5.57
CA THR A 112 13.06 -5.80 6.51
C THR A 112 12.33 -5.91 7.85
N SER A 113 11.52 -4.91 8.20
CA SER A 113 10.73 -4.86 9.43
C SER A 113 9.53 -3.92 9.27
N LEU A 114 8.45 -4.18 10.00
CA LEU A 114 7.31 -3.25 10.13
C LEU A 114 7.22 -2.73 11.57
N PRO A 115 7.06 -1.42 11.78
CA PRO A 115 6.92 -0.87 13.13
C PRO A 115 5.53 -1.20 13.72
N ASN A 116 5.45 -1.41 15.04
CA ASN A 116 4.21 -1.83 15.72
C ASN A 116 3.04 -0.84 15.54
N ASN A 117 3.34 0.44 15.33
CA ASN A 117 2.35 1.50 15.12
C ASN A 117 2.04 1.76 13.65
N LEU A 118 2.54 0.95 12.71
CA LEU A 118 2.40 1.21 11.27
C LEU A 118 0.95 1.45 10.85
N PHE A 119 0.03 0.61 11.31
CA PHE A 119 -1.39 0.67 10.92
C PHE A 119 -2.27 1.39 11.94
N GLN A 120 -1.68 2.19 12.83
CA GLN A 120 -2.46 2.99 13.76
C GLN A 120 -3.39 3.94 12.97
N ASN A 121 -4.69 3.94 13.33
CA ASN A 121 -5.77 4.69 12.67
C ASN A 121 -6.19 4.22 11.27
N MET A 122 -5.58 3.17 10.72
CA MET A 122 -5.91 2.61 9.40
C MET A 122 -7.16 1.70 9.45
N ASN A 123 -8.25 2.22 9.99
CA ASN A 123 -9.44 1.44 10.37
C ASN A 123 -10.27 0.93 9.19
N LYS A 124 -9.95 1.33 7.95
CA LYS A 124 -10.66 0.88 6.74
C LYS A 124 -9.93 -0.24 5.99
N LEU A 125 -8.74 -0.64 6.45
CA LEU A 125 -7.96 -1.68 5.78
C LEU A 125 -8.73 -3.02 5.77
N ILE A 126 -9.01 -3.50 4.56
CA ILE A 126 -9.59 -4.82 4.28
C ILE A 126 -8.53 -5.79 3.76
N GLU A 127 -7.45 -5.26 3.17
CA GLU A 127 -6.37 -6.05 2.60
C GLU A 127 -5.02 -5.40 2.81
N ILE A 128 -4.05 -6.20 3.27
CA ILE A 128 -2.64 -5.82 3.30
C ILE A 128 -1.79 -6.91 2.65
N SER A 129 -0.78 -6.50 1.89
CA SER A 129 0.21 -7.42 1.34
C SER A 129 1.61 -6.85 1.42
N PHE A 130 2.52 -7.64 1.98
CA PHE A 130 3.96 -7.41 1.99
C PHE A 130 4.69 -8.65 1.49
N ASN A 131 4.07 -9.36 0.53
CA ASN A 131 4.59 -10.57 -0.06
C ASN A 131 6.00 -10.31 -0.64
N GLY A 132 6.88 -11.29 -0.51
CA GLY A 132 8.16 -11.29 -1.21
C GLY A 132 9.16 -10.22 -0.77
N ASN A 133 8.99 -9.68 0.43
CA ASN A 133 9.96 -8.79 1.09
C ASN A 133 11.04 -9.58 1.86
N ASP A 134 11.85 -8.87 2.65
CA ASP A 134 12.92 -9.44 3.48
C ASP A 134 12.55 -9.35 4.98
N LEU A 135 11.26 -9.45 5.34
CA LEU A 135 10.82 -9.29 6.73
C LEU A 135 11.43 -10.38 7.63
N GLN A 136 12.30 -9.95 8.55
CA GLN A 136 12.99 -10.82 9.51
C GLN A 136 12.29 -10.87 10.87
N PHE A 137 11.59 -9.80 11.22
CA PHE A 137 10.85 -9.71 12.46
C PHE A 137 9.55 -8.94 12.22
N MET A 138 8.46 -9.54 12.68
CA MET A 138 7.16 -8.89 12.78
C MET A 138 6.52 -9.28 14.09
N SER A 139 6.27 -8.28 14.95
CA SER A 139 5.44 -8.46 16.13
C SER A 139 3.98 -8.54 15.71
N SER A 140 3.18 -9.35 16.41
CA SER A 140 1.72 -9.37 16.26
C SER A 140 1.07 -8.01 16.57
N GLU A 141 1.74 -7.18 17.37
CA GLU A 141 1.28 -5.82 17.68
C GLU A 141 1.13 -4.94 16.43
N VAL A 142 1.87 -5.23 15.34
CA VAL A 142 1.73 -4.48 14.06
C VAL A 142 0.30 -4.55 13.54
N LEU A 143 -0.34 -5.72 13.62
CA LEU A 143 -1.67 -5.96 13.06
C LEU A 143 -2.81 -5.61 14.02
N ARG A 144 -2.52 -5.55 15.33
CA ARG A 144 -3.51 -5.30 16.37
C ARG A 144 -4.45 -4.11 16.11
N PRO A 145 -4.01 -2.97 15.54
CA PRO A 145 -4.90 -1.85 15.21
C PRO A 145 -5.97 -2.18 14.18
N ILE A 146 -5.75 -3.15 13.29
CA ILE A 146 -6.59 -3.42 12.12
C ILE A 146 -7.30 -4.78 12.15
N LEU A 147 -6.84 -5.72 12.98
CA LEU A 147 -7.45 -7.06 13.12
C LEU A 147 -8.94 -7.03 13.50
N LYS A 148 -9.38 -5.98 14.22
CA LYS A 148 -10.77 -5.82 14.68
C LYS A 148 -11.68 -5.11 13.67
N ASN A 149 -11.11 -4.52 12.63
CA ASN A 149 -11.82 -3.56 11.76
C ASN A 149 -12.21 -4.18 10.40
N GLY A 150 -12.51 -5.48 10.39
CA GLY A 150 -12.96 -6.16 9.18
C GLY A 150 -11.84 -6.40 8.16
N LEU A 151 -10.58 -6.47 8.60
CA LEU A 151 -9.47 -6.96 7.79
C LEU A 151 -9.78 -8.39 7.31
N LYS A 152 -9.70 -8.62 6.00
CA LYS A 152 -10.13 -9.88 5.37
C LYS A 152 -9.00 -10.63 4.71
N SER A 153 -7.97 -9.93 4.25
CA SER A 153 -6.86 -10.54 3.53
C SER A 153 -5.52 -10.03 4.06
N ILE A 154 -4.62 -10.97 4.36
CA ILE A 154 -3.24 -10.71 4.72
C ILE A 154 -2.35 -11.62 3.89
N ASP A 155 -1.37 -11.05 3.20
CA ASP A 155 -0.30 -11.81 2.58
C ASP A 155 1.08 -11.32 3.04
N PHE A 156 1.78 -12.23 3.70
CA PHE A 156 3.12 -12.10 4.23
C PHE A 156 4.04 -13.20 3.71
N SER A 157 3.59 -14.01 2.75
CA SER A 157 4.40 -15.06 2.16
C SER A 157 5.63 -14.51 1.43
N GLY A 158 6.65 -15.34 1.26
CA GLY A 158 7.88 -14.93 0.61
C GLY A 158 8.84 -14.10 1.50
N ASN A 159 8.67 -14.10 2.83
CA ASN A 159 9.51 -13.38 3.80
C ASN A 159 10.45 -14.34 4.57
N ARG A 160 11.22 -13.89 5.58
CA ARG A 160 12.25 -14.72 6.24
C ARG A 160 11.86 -15.27 7.61
N SER A 161 11.12 -14.52 8.41
CA SER A 161 10.72 -14.97 9.76
C SER A 161 9.51 -14.19 10.25
N ILE A 162 8.33 -14.73 9.99
CA ILE A 162 7.08 -14.20 10.50
C ILE A 162 6.55 -15.18 11.53
N ASN A 163 6.54 -14.76 12.79
CA ASN A 163 5.97 -15.55 13.87
C ASN A 163 4.44 -15.50 13.74
N ALA A 164 3.85 -16.56 13.20
CA ALA A 164 2.41 -16.70 12.95
C ALA A 164 1.57 -16.92 14.22
N ALA A 165 2.18 -17.00 15.41
CA ALA A 165 1.56 -17.57 16.60
C ALA A 165 0.47 -16.70 17.28
N TYR A 166 0.06 -15.55 16.73
CA TYR A 166 -0.72 -14.56 17.49
C TYR A 166 -1.85 -13.85 16.71
N TRP A 167 -2.32 -14.40 15.59
CA TRP A 167 -3.36 -13.75 14.79
C TRP A 167 -4.75 -14.34 15.08
N GLU A 168 -5.34 -13.94 16.20
CA GLU A 168 -6.78 -14.13 16.41
C GLU A 168 -7.55 -12.99 15.72
N SER A 169 -8.13 -13.27 14.56
CA SER A 169 -9.15 -12.41 13.95
C SER A 169 -10.22 -13.26 13.27
N ASP A 170 -11.45 -13.12 13.75
CA ASP A 170 -12.63 -13.81 13.23
C ASP A 170 -13.02 -13.36 11.82
N ASN A 171 -12.43 -12.26 11.32
CA ASN A 171 -12.78 -11.65 10.04
C ASN A 171 -11.86 -12.04 8.89
N LEU A 172 -10.73 -12.71 9.17
CA LEU A 172 -9.76 -13.08 8.15
C LEU A 172 -10.31 -14.21 7.28
N VAL A 173 -10.46 -13.91 5.98
CA VAL A 173 -10.89 -14.85 4.95
C VAL A 173 -9.68 -15.47 4.24
N HIS A 174 -8.63 -14.68 4.06
CA HIS A 174 -7.41 -15.10 3.39
C HIS A 174 -6.18 -14.74 4.23
N LEU A 175 -5.36 -15.75 4.52
CA LEU A 175 -4.14 -15.59 5.27
C LEU A 175 -3.05 -16.41 4.58
N SER A 176 -2.03 -15.73 4.07
CA SER A 176 -0.88 -16.34 3.41
C SER A 176 0.40 -15.99 4.16
N TYR A 177 1.07 -17.02 4.68
CA TYR A 177 2.35 -16.90 5.36
C TYR A 177 3.19 -18.12 4.99
N ASN A 178 4.32 -17.89 4.34
CA ASN A 178 5.32 -18.91 4.02
C ASN A 178 6.66 -18.19 3.97
N ASN A 179 7.65 -18.67 4.70
CA ASN A 179 9.00 -18.09 4.62
C ASN A 179 9.75 -18.65 3.39
N ARG A 180 10.72 -17.90 2.86
CA ARG A 180 11.69 -18.32 1.83
C ARG A 180 12.90 -19.01 2.47
#